data_AF-A0A7U9SM20-F1
#
_entry.id   AF-A0A7U9SM20-F1
#
_cell.length_a   1.000
_cell.length_b   1.000
_cell.length_c   1.000
_cell.angle_alpha   90.00
_cell.angle_beta   90.00
_cell.angle_gamma   90.00
#
_symmetry.space_group_name_H-M   'P 1'
#
loop_
_entity.id
_entity.type
_entity.pdbx_description
1 polymer ?
#
loop_
_entity_poly.entity_id
_entity_poly.type
_entity_poly.pdbx_seq_one_letter_code
_entity_poly.pdbx_strand_id
1 'polypeptide(L)'
;MAGVTKEQIAKAKEWDLLSYLQTYEPQELKKSGPREYCTRTHDSLKISNGKWCWNSRGIGGRTALDYLIKVRGMDFVGAVETLCGYSAPPPVKQTFTKPTKPQKPFKLPEASRCASAVVGYLQDRGIDPELLGVCMEAGILYESRRYQNCVFVGRDMQGNARAAGLRGTRDGFRMDVEGSDKRYSFCLPASRPDCPRLAVAESPIDALSLATLVKLSGGEPRDSHYLSLGGTGPRALMQFLHDHPCVTQVSLCLDNDKAGLEGIERLTQEIQNDAELSGRVKLVYPNPPKQGKEYNEFLCAHVKATRTEQRQRDGAR
;
A
#
# COMPACT_ATOMS: atom_id res chain seq x y z
N MET A 1 -23.83 3.26 -39.78
CA MET A 1 -23.07 4.06 -38.80
C MET A 1 -21.69 4.29 -39.38
N ALA A 2 -21.30 5.55 -39.57
CA ALA A 2 -20.06 5.94 -40.24
C ALA A 2 -18.85 5.39 -39.46
N GLY A 3 -18.02 4.58 -40.10
CA GLY A 3 -16.83 3.98 -39.51
C GLY A 3 -15.57 4.61 -40.10
N VAL A 4 -14.55 4.79 -39.27
CA VAL A 4 -13.22 5.24 -39.69
C VAL A 4 -12.53 4.20 -40.59
N THR A 5 -11.82 4.67 -41.61
CA THR A 5 -11.12 3.79 -42.58
C THR A 5 -9.83 3.23 -41.99
N LYS A 6 -9.28 2.18 -42.61
CA LYS A 6 -7.99 1.58 -42.17
C LYS A 6 -6.84 2.58 -42.26
N GLU A 7 -6.87 3.45 -43.27
CA GLU A 7 -5.90 4.52 -43.49
C GLU A 7 -5.96 5.56 -42.38
N GLN A 8 -7.17 5.96 -41.94
CA GLN A 8 -7.35 6.88 -40.82
C GLN A 8 -6.84 6.27 -39.51
N ILE A 9 -7.11 4.99 -39.27
CA ILE A 9 -6.60 4.29 -38.08
C ILE A 9 -5.06 4.21 -38.10
N ALA A 10 -4.45 3.96 -39.26
CA ALA A 10 -2.99 3.93 -39.39
C ALA A 10 -2.38 5.30 -39.06
N LYS A 11 -2.92 6.37 -39.67
CA LYS A 11 -2.49 7.75 -39.40
C LYS A 11 -2.66 8.15 -37.93
N ALA A 12 -3.76 7.76 -37.29
CA ALA A 12 -3.97 8.03 -35.87
C ALA A 12 -2.98 7.29 -34.95
N LYS A 13 -2.47 6.13 -35.37
CA LYS A 13 -1.48 5.35 -34.61
C LYS A 13 -0.05 5.86 -34.75
N GLU A 14 0.24 6.70 -35.75
CA GLU A 14 1.56 7.32 -35.95
C GLU A 14 1.89 8.34 -34.85
N TRP A 15 0.87 8.96 -34.27
CA TRP A 15 1.05 9.91 -33.17
C TRP A 15 1.52 9.20 -31.89
N ASP A 16 2.71 9.54 -31.41
CA ASP A 16 3.10 9.29 -30.03
C ASP A 16 2.52 10.35 -29.08
N LEU A 17 2.41 10.00 -27.80
CA LEU A 17 1.77 10.87 -26.82
C LEU A 17 2.55 12.18 -26.57
N LEU A 18 3.89 12.14 -26.62
CA LEU A 18 4.68 13.33 -26.33
C LEU A 18 4.46 14.37 -27.42
N SER A 19 4.56 13.97 -28.69
CA SER A 19 4.31 14.87 -29.82
C SER A 19 2.88 15.41 -29.82
N TYR A 20 1.88 14.58 -29.54
CA TYR A 20 0.49 15.04 -29.42
C TYR A 20 0.34 16.14 -28.35
N LEU A 21 0.84 15.90 -27.12
CA LEU A 21 0.72 16.86 -26.04
C LEU A 21 1.53 18.13 -26.30
N GLN A 22 2.71 18.05 -26.93
CA GLN A 22 3.48 19.23 -27.30
C GLN A 22 2.75 20.10 -28.33
N THR A 23 2.07 19.48 -29.29
CA THR A 23 1.35 20.18 -30.36
C THR A 23 0.03 20.77 -29.89
N TYR A 24 -0.77 20.02 -29.13
CA TYR A 24 -2.15 20.39 -28.83
C TYR A 24 -2.40 20.81 -27.37
N GLU A 25 -1.58 20.36 -26.43
CA GLU A 25 -1.78 20.60 -24.99
C GLU A 25 -0.45 20.87 -24.23
N PRO A 26 0.41 21.81 -24.70
CA PRO A 26 1.74 21.99 -24.13
C PRO A 26 1.72 22.37 -22.64
N GLN A 27 0.63 23.01 -22.18
CA GLN A 27 0.40 23.34 -20.79
C GLN A 27 0.32 22.11 -19.88
N GLU A 28 -0.14 20.96 -20.38
CA GLU A 28 -0.23 19.73 -19.60
C GLU A 28 1.14 19.10 -19.36
N LEU A 29 2.16 19.42 -20.15
CA LEU A 29 3.49 18.82 -20.00
C LEU A 29 4.31 19.52 -18.92
N LYS A 30 4.82 18.71 -17.99
CA LYS A 30 5.84 19.10 -17.01
C LYS A 30 7.05 18.18 -17.15
N LYS A 31 8.25 18.76 -17.32
CA LYS A 31 9.49 17.99 -17.37
C LYS A 31 9.77 17.40 -15.99
N SER A 32 9.99 16.09 -15.91
CA SER A 32 10.30 15.38 -14.66
C SER A 32 11.68 14.71 -14.63
N GLY A 33 12.41 14.72 -15.75
CA GLY A 33 13.78 14.20 -15.85
C GLY A 33 14.46 14.58 -17.17
N PRO A 34 15.68 14.08 -17.44
CA PRO A 34 16.42 14.42 -18.66
C PRO A 34 15.69 14.06 -19.97
N ARG A 35 14.97 12.93 -19.98
CA ARG A 35 14.14 12.44 -21.11
C ARG A 35 12.75 11.98 -20.66
N GLU A 36 12.25 12.57 -19.57
CA GLU A 36 10.98 12.17 -18.96
C GLU A 36 10.08 13.36 -18.74
N TYR A 37 8.81 13.16 -19.07
CA TYR A 37 7.74 14.13 -18.86
C TYR A 37 6.65 13.50 -18.00
N CYS A 38 5.92 14.34 -17.27
CA CYS A 38 4.68 13.96 -16.61
C CYS A 38 3.59 14.96 -16.96
N THR A 39 2.33 14.55 -16.83
CA THR A 39 1.22 15.49 -17.00
C THR A 39 1.02 16.32 -15.72
N ARG A 40 0.56 17.57 -15.85
CA ARG A 40 0.21 18.41 -14.69
C ARG A 40 -1.02 17.89 -13.98
N THR A 41 -2.01 17.43 -14.73
CA THR A 41 -3.26 16.88 -14.17
C THR A 41 -3.04 15.51 -13.50
N HIS A 42 -2.11 14.70 -14.03
CA HIS A 42 -1.76 13.40 -13.48
C HIS A 42 -0.24 13.27 -13.32
N ASP A 43 0.27 13.63 -12.15
CA ASP A 43 1.69 13.60 -11.77
C ASP A 43 2.34 12.21 -11.90
N SER A 44 1.53 11.17 -11.70
CA SER A 44 1.86 9.74 -11.82
C SER A 44 1.74 9.18 -13.23
N LEU A 45 1.27 9.97 -14.21
CA LEU A 45 1.36 9.65 -15.63
C LEU A 45 2.72 10.13 -16.15
N LYS A 46 3.61 9.17 -16.39
CA LYS A 46 4.96 9.38 -16.89
C LYS A 46 5.04 9.04 -18.37
N ILE A 47 5.79 9.84 -19.13
CA ILE A 47 6.03 9.68 -20.56
C ILE A 47 7.56 9.59 -20.75
N SER A 48 8.02 8.46 -21.28
CA SER A 48 9.43 8.23 -21.56
C SER A 48 9.61 7.16 -22.64
N ASN A 49 10.66 7.27 -23.46
CA ASN A 49 11.05 6.28 -24.47
C ASN A 49 9.89 5.84 -25.42
N GLY A 50 9.08 6.79 -25.89
CA GLY A 50 7.94 6.51 -26.80
C GLY A 50 6.81 5.70 -26.14
N LYS A 51 6.76 5.68 -24.81
CA LYS A 51 5.72 5.02 -24.01
C LYS A 51 5.22 5.97 -22.95
N TRP A 52 4.03 5.68 -22.44
CA TRP A 52 3.49 6.36 -21.28
C TRP A 52 2.87 5.36 -20.32
N CYS A 53 3.03 5.62 -19.03
CA CYS A 53 2.57 4.79 -17.92
C CYS A 53 1.91 5.67 -16.87
N TRP A 54 0.67 5.35 -16.51
CA TRP A 54 -0.02 5.94 -15.39
C TRP A 54 0.08 5.03 -14.17
N ASN A 55 1.13 5.25 -13.37
CA ASN A 55 1.57 4.32 -12.33
C ASN A 55 0.50 4.09 -11.25
N SER A 56 -0.18 5.15 -10.80
CA SER A 56 -1.25 5.05 -9.80
C SER A 56 -2.48 4.27 -10.30
N ARG A 57 -2.60 4.05 -11.61
CA ARG A 57 -3.74 3.37 -12.25
C ARG A 57 -3.34 2.05 -12.93
N GLY A 58 -2.05 1.73 -13.03
CA GLY A 58 -1.56 0.51 -13.66
C GLY A 58 -1.89 0.38 -15.15
N ILE A 59 -2.08 1.50 -15.85
CA ILE A 59 -2.38 1.53 -17.29
C ILE A 59 -1.26 2.23 -18.05
N GLY A 60 -1.06 1.85 -19.31
CA GLY A 60 -0.06 2.44 -20.17
C GLY A 60 -0.38 2.25 -21.65
N GLY A 61 0.42 2.91 -22.49
CA GLY A 61 0.25 2.90 -23.93
C GLY A 61 1.50 3.37 -24.64
N ARG A 62 1.46 3.29 -25.98
CA ARG A 62 2.53 3.80 -26.84
C ARG A 62 2.08 5.00 -27.67
N THR A 63 0.81 5.03 -28.06
CA THR A 63 0.27 6.05 -28.97
C THR A 63 -0.53 7.11 -28.22
N ALA A 64 -0.74 8.26 -28.87
CA ALA A 64 -1.70 9.27 -28.45
C ALA A 64 -3.13 8.72 -28.52
N LEU A 65 -3.43 7.84 -29.49
CA LEU A 65 -4.73 7.16 -29.61
C LEU A 65 -5.07 6.36 -28.34
N ASP A 66 -4.12 5.58 -27.84
CA ASP A 66 -4.27 4.86 -26.57
C ASP A 66 -4.59 5.82 -25.41
N TYR A 67 -3.93 6.98 -25.37
CA TYR A 67 -4.14 7.99 -24.33
C TYR A 67 -5.51 8.65 -24.44
N LEU A 68 -5.96 9.01 -25.64
CA LEU A 68 -7.29 9.61 -25.81
C LEU A 68 -8.40 8.66 -25.36
N ILE A 69 -8.26 7.38 -25.64
CA ILE A 69 -9.22 6.36 -25.21
C ILE A 69 -9.10 6.09 -23.71
N LYS A 70 -7.90 5.79 -23.21
CA LYS A 70 -7.65 5.30 -21.84
C LYS A 70 -7.48 6.40 -20.78
N VAL A 71 -7.19 7.63 -21.19
CA VAL A 71 -6.92 8.80 -20.32
C VAL A 71 -7.74 10.07 -20.66
N ARG A 72 -8.33 10.21 -21.86
CA ARG A 72 -9.40 11.23 -22.13
C ARG A 72 -10.85 10.72 -22.22
N GLY A 73 -11.08 9.45 -22.45
CA GLY A 73 -12.37 8.78 -22.26
C GLY A 73 -13.18 8.77 -23.54
N MET A 74 -12.50 9.05 -24.65
CA MET A 74 -13.08 9.10 -25.97
C MET A 74 -13.38 7.69 -26.46
N ASP A 75 -14.47 7.55 -27.21
CA ASP A 75 -14.66 6.37 -28.01
C ASP A 75 -13.60 6.29 -29.12
N PHE A 76 -13.44 5.10 -29.69
CA PHE A 76 -12.40 4.82 -30.68
C PHE A 76 -12.54 5.68 -31.94
N VAL A 77 -13.77 5.92 -32.42
CA VAL A 77 -14.03 6.68 -33.66
C VAL A 77 -13.67 8.14 -33.44
N GLY A 78 -14.18 8.76 -32.37
CA GLY A 78 -13.87 10.14 -32.01
C GLY A 78 -12.38 10.38 -31.77
N ALA A 79 -11.68 9.42 -31.16
CA ALA A 79 -10.23 9.53 -30.95
C ALA A 79 -9.43 9.48 -32.26
N VAL A 80 -9.84 8.66 -33.23
CA VAL A 80 -9.21 8.59 -34.56
C VAL A 80 -9.48 9.87 -35.36
N GLU A 81 -10.71 10.37 -35.34
CA GLU A 81 -11.09 11.63 -36.03
C GLU A 81 -10.33 12.83 -35.46
N THR A 82 -10.16 12.91 -34.13
CA THR A 82 -9.36 13.94 -33.45
C THR A 82 -7.91 13.91 -33.92
N LEU A 83 -7.28 12.73 -33.95
CA LEU A 83 -5.87 12.60 -34.36
C LEU A 83 -5.64 12.78 -35.86
N CYS A 84 -6.67 12.61 -36.66
CA CYS A 84 -6.61 12.88 -38.10
C CYS A 84 -6.90 14.35 -38.45
N GLY A 85 -7.21 15.20 -37.47
CA GLY A 85 -7.43 16.64 -37.63
C GLY A 85 -8.83 17.02 -38.13
N TYR A 86 -9.81 16.12 -38.02
CA TYR A 86 -11.19 16.34 -38.48
C TYR A 86 -12.10 16.94 -37.40
N SER A 87 -11.63 17.01 -36.15
CA SER A 87 -12.32 17.68 -35.04
C SER A 87 -11.28 18.28 -34.09
N ALA A 88 -11.60 19.45 -33.51
CA ALA A 88 -10.80 19.98 -32.41
C ALA A 88 -10.87 19.03 -31.20
N PRO A 89 -9.79 18.86 -30.43
CA PRO A 89 -9.83 18.07 -29.21
C PRO A 89 -10.89 18.68 -28.28
N PRO A 90 -11.88 17.89 -27.81
CA PRO A 90 -12.94 18.41 -26.98
C PRO A 90 -12.37 19.02 -25.70
N PRO A 91 -13.03 20.06 -25.14
CA PRO A 91 -12.64 20.60 -23.83
C PRO A 91 -12.65 19.47 -22.80
N VAL A 92 -11.70 19.53 -21.87
CA VAL A 92 -11.45 18.51 -20.83
C VAL A 92 -12.73 18.22 -20.03
N LYS A 93 -13.53 17.26 -20.50
CA LYS A 93 -14.65 16.70 -19.76
C LYS A 93 -14.19 15.36 -19.20
N GLN A 94 -13.90 15.37 -17.91
CA GLN A 94 -13.49 14.20 -17.15
C GLN A 94 -14.68 13.29 -16.93
N THR A 95 -14.77 12.19 -17.67
CA THR A 95 -15.48 11.00 -17.18
C THR A 95 -14.78 9.75 -17.68
N PHE A 96 -13.96 9.15 -16.81
CA PHE A 96 -13.48 7.79 -17.01
C PHE A 96 -14.36 6.78 -16.32
N THR A 97 -15.12 6.03 -17.10
CA THR A 97 -15.68 4.74 -16.70
C THR A 97 -14.72 3.64 -17.12
N LYS A 98 -14.16 2.91 -16.15
CA LYS A 98 -13.24 1.77 -16.34
C LYS A 98 -13.83 0.73 -17.31
N PRO A 99 -13.05 0.18 -18.26
CA PRO A 99 -13.24 -1.19 -18.72
C PRO A 99 -12.78 -2.14 -17.60
N THR A 100 -13.73 -2.78 -16.93
CA THR A 100 -13.48 -3.74 -15.85
C THR A 100 -12.86 -5.01 -16.42
N LYS A 101 -11.53 -5.16 -16.36
CA LYS A 101 -10.93 -6.51 -16.43
C LYS A 101 -11.51 -7.30 -15.25
N PRO A 102 -12.05 -8.52 -15.44
CA PRO A 102 -12.54 -9.32 -14.33
C PRO A 102 -11.38 -9.51 -13.34
N GLN A 103 -11.57 -9.03 -12.10
CA GLN A 103 -10.60 -9.25 -11.04
C GLN A 103 -10.52 -10.75 -10.80
N LYS A 104 -9.30 -11.32 -10.85
CA LYS A 104 -9.13 -12.71 -10.45
C LYS A 104 -9.57 -12.88 -9.00
N PRO A 105 -10.25 -13.98 -8.65
CA PRO A 105 -10.70 -14.20 -7.29
C PRO A 105 -9.51 -14.29 -6.34
N PHE A 106 -9.63 -13.64 -5.18
CA PHE A 106 -8.64 -13.72 -4.12
C PHE A 106 -8.49 -15.18 -3.64
N LYS A 107 -7.25 -15.66 -3.56
CA LYS A 107 -6.94 -16.97 -3.00
C LYS A 107 -5.63 -16.91 -2.22
N LEU A 108 -5.67 -17.42 -0.99
CA LEU A 108 -4.48 -17.55 -0.16
C LEU A 108 -3.45 -18.52 -0.78
N PRO A 109 -2.15 -18.21 -0.69
CA PRO A 109 -1.09 -19.17 -0.97
C PRO A 109 -1.23 -20.42 -0.12
N GLU A 110 -0.84 -21.58 -0.66
CA GLU A 110 -0.80 -22.82 0.10
C GLU A 110 0.18 -22.71 1.28
N ALA A 111 -0.23 -23.15 2.46
CA ALA A 111 0.60 -23.15 3.65
C ALA A 111 1.61 -24.31 3.64
N SER A 112 2.81 -24.05 4.13
CA SER A 112 3.79 -25.07 4.48
C SER A 112 3.32 -25.86 5.70
N ARG A 113 3.86 -27.07 5.88
CA ARG A 113 3.60 -27.90 7.08
C ARG A 113 4.28 -27.34 8.32
N CYS A 114 5.42 -26.68 8.15
CA CYS A 114 6.18 -26.03 9.20
C CYS A 114 6.50 -24.59 8.77
N ALA A 115 6.59 -23.69 9.75
CA ALA A 115 6.90 -22.28 9.53
C ALA A 115 8.34 -21.92 9.96
N SER A 116 9.27 -22.89 9.93
CA SER A 116 10.61 -22.73 10.50
C SER A 116 11.39 -21.57 9.87
N ALA A 117 11.27 -21.33 8.56
CA ALA A 117 11.98 -20.23 7.91
C ALA A 117 11.36 -18.88 8.31
N VAL A 118 10.03 -18.81 8.37
CA VAL A 118 9.31 -17.59 8.81
C VAL A 118 9.59 -17.26 10.28
N VAL A 119 9.55 -18.25 11.18
CA VAL A 119 9.83 -18.06 12.61
C VAL A 119 11.25 -17.54 12.79
N GLY A 120 12.25 -18.24 12.23
CA GLY A 120 13.65 -17.82 12.33
C GLY A 120 13.86 -16.41 11.78
N TYR A 121 13.35 -16.12 10.58
CA TYR A 121 13.47 -14.81 9.93
C TYR A 121 12.86 -13.65 10.75
N LEU A 122 11.73 -13.87 11.43
CA LEU A 122 11.08 -12.84 12.25
C LEU A 122 11.74 -12.71 13.63
N GLN A 123 12.21 -13.81 14.23
CA GLN A 123 12.98 -13.77 15.47
C GLN A 123 14.35 -13.09 15.29
N ASP A 124 15.01 -13.30 14.15
CA ASP A 124 16.25 -12.59 13.78
C ASP A 124 16.03 -11.07 13.65
N ARG A 125 14.79 -10.67 13.38
CA ARG A 125 14.31 -9.26 13.39
C ARG A 125 13.86 -8.77 14.76
N GLY A 126 14.12 -9.56 15.80
CA GLY A 126 13.82 -9.22 17.18
C GLY A 126 12.36 -9.39 17.56
N ILE A 127 11.48 -9.89 16.68
CA ILE A 127 10.05 -10.07 17.00
C ILE A 127 9.89 -11.12 18.08
N ASP A 128 9.06 -10.81 19.08
CA ASP A 128 8.83 -11.69 20.22
C ASP A 128 8.18 -13.03 19.81
N PRO A 129 8.71 -14.19 20.26
CA PRO A 129 8.20 -15.50 19.87
C PRO A 129 6.74 -15.77 20.26
N GLU A 130 6.28 -15.20 21.37
CA GLU A 130 4.90 -15.38 21.84
C GLU A 130 3.91 -14.69 20.90
N LEU A 131 4.25 -13.48 20.43
CA LEU A 131 3.46 -12.76 19.43
C LEU A 131 3.40 -13.51 18.09
N LEU A 132 4.50 -14.16 17.69
CA LEU A 132 4.50 -15.03 16.51
C LEU A 132 3.55 -16.21 16.70
N GLY A 133 3.57 -16.85 17.88
CA GLY A 133 2.64 -17.92 18.25
C GLY A 133 1.18 -17.48 18.11
N VAL A 134 0.82 -16.34 18.71
CA VAL A 134 -0.53 -15.74 18.60
C VAL A 134 -0.93 -15.55 17.13
N CYS A 135 -0.05 -15.00 16.29
CA CYS A 135 -0.37 -14.78 14.88
C CYS A 135 -0.55 -16.07 14.08
N MET A 136 0.21 -17.11 14.40
CA MET A 136 0.09 -18.42 13.75
C MET A 136 -1.19 -19.15 14.16
N GLU A 137 -1.52 -19.14 15.45
CA GLU A 137 -2.75 -19.72 16.00
C GLU A 137 -3.99 -19.05 15.40
N ALA A 138 -3.97 -17.71 15.28
CA ALA A 138 -5.04 -16.95 14.63
C ALA A 138 -5.07 -17.11 13.09
N GLY A 139 -4.09 -17.81 12.50
CA GLY A 139 -3.98 -17.98 11.05
C GLY A 139 -3.83 -16.66 10.30
N ILE A 140 -3.24 -15.64 10.93
CA ILE A 140 -2.93 -14.33 10.34
C ILE A 140 -1.48 -14.22 9.90
N LEU A 141 -0.64 -15.19 10.26
CA LEU A 141 0.73 -15.37 9.80
C LEU A 141 1.00 -16.84 9.53
N TYR A 142 1.55 -17.18 8.36
CA TYR A 142 2.07 -18.52 8.10
C TYR A 142 3.17 -18.51 7.03
N GLU A 143 3.85 -19.64 6.84
CA GLU A 143 4.85 -19.83 5.79
C GLU A 143 4.22 -20.39 4.52
N SER A 144 4.45 -19.75 3.37
CA SER A 144 3.99 -20.28 2.08
C SER A 144 4.79 -21.51 1.65
N ARG A 145 4.11 -22.55 1.14
CA ARG A 145 4.70 -23.85 0.80
C ARG A 145 5.80 -23.77 -0.26
N ARG A 146 5.59 -22.99 -1.33
CA ARG A 146 6.47 -23.00 -2.51
C ARG A 146 7.73 -22.16 -2.34
N TYR A 147 7.64 -21.03 -1.65
CA TYR A 147 8.71 -20.02 -1.59
C TYR A 147 9.15 -19.69 -0.17
N GLN A 148 8.50 -20.28 0.84
CA GLN A 148 8.80 -20.03 2.24
C GLN A 148 8.74 -18.54 2.63
N ASN A 149 7.89 -17.78 1.94
CA ASN A 149 7.58 -16.40 2.28
C ASN A 149 6.69 -16.35 3.52
N CYS A 150 6.82 -15.30 4.33
CA CYS A 150 5.79 -14.91 5.28
C CYS A 150 4.53 -14.55 4.50
N VAL A 151 3.39 -15.12 4.89
CA VAL A 151 2.08 -14.71 4.43
C VAL A 151 1.36 -14.05 5.59
N PHE A 152 1.21 -12.72 5.50
CA PHE A 152 0.46 -11.93 6.47
C PHE A 152 -0.96 -11.75 5.95
N VAL A 153 -1.96 -12.26 6.67
CA VAL A 153 -3.36 -12.30 6.21
C VAL A 153 -4.18 -11.19 6.84
N GLY A 154 -4.95 -10.49 6.02
CA GLY A 154 -6.01 -9.59 6.46
C GLY A 154 -7.38 -10.28 6.41
N ARG A 155 -8.11 -10.21 7.51
CA ARG A 155 -9.43 -10.83 7.68
C ARG A 155 -10.51 -9.77 7.91
N ASP A 156 -11.75 -10.11 7.53
CA ASP A 156 -12.93 -9.33 7.91
C ASP A 156 -13.44 -9.71 9.31
N MET A 157 -14.48 -9.01 9.79
CA MET A 157 -15.12 -9.27 11.08
C MET A 157 -15.76 -10.66 11.21
N GLN A 158 -15.96 -11.37 10.10
CA GLN A 158 -16.46 -12.75 10.09
C GLN A 158 -15.31 -13.78 10.10
N GLY A 159 -14.07 -13.31 10.14
CA GLY A 159 -12.87 -14.15 10.12
C GLY A 159 -12.46 -14.63 8.73
N ASN A 160 -13.12 -14.18 7.65
CA ASN A 160 -12.77 -14.60 6.29
C ASN A 160 -11.51 -13.87 5.82
N ALA A 161 -10.59 -14.59 5.18
CA ALA A 161 -9.44 -13.96 4.54
C ALA A 161 -9.89 -13.12 3.34
N ARG A 162 -9.50 -11.84 3.33
CA ARG A 162 -9.84 -10.89 2.26
C ARG A 162 -8.62 -10.30 1.55
N ALA A 163 -7.47 -10.34 2.22
CA ALA A 163 -6.21 -9.88 1.67
C ALA A 163 -5.04 -10.69 2.23
N ALA A 164 -3.92 -10.69 1.51
CA ALA A 164 -2.67 -11.19 2.05
C ALA A 164 -1.46 -10.48 1.46
N GLY A 165 -0.48 -10.16 2.30
CA GLY A 165 0.82 -9.64 1.92
C GLY A 165 1.89 -10.72 2.04
N LEU A 166 2.75 -10.83 1.03
CA LEU A 166 3.91 -11.71 1.00
C LEU A 166 5.17 -10.94 1.36
N ARG A 167 6.01 -11.55 2.19
CA ARG A 167 7.37 -11.08 2.48
C ARG A 167 8.37 -12.22 2.34
N GLY A 168 9.40 -12.03 1.53
CA GLY A 168 10.50 -12.99 1.37
C GLY A 168 11.26 -13.18 2.68
N THR A 169 11.66 -14.42 2.97
CA THR A 169 12.47 -14.77 4.16
C THR A 169 13.98 -14.75 3.88
N ARG A 170 14.38 -14.65 2.61
CA ARG A 170 15.79 -14.72 2.18
C ARG A 170 16.23 -13.49 1.39
N ASP A 171 15.30 -12.66 0.98
CA ASP A 171 15.52 -11.50 0.11
C ASP A 171 14.57 -10.35 0.49
N GLY A 172 14.59 -9.27 -0.31
CA GLY A 172 13.72 -8.11 -0.14
C GLY A 172 12.31 -8.27 -0.72
N PHE A 173 11.89 -9.45 -1.16
CA PHE A 173 10.62 -9.64 -1.87
C PHE A 173 9.43 -9.18 -1.02
N ARG A 174 8.57 -8.32 -1.59
CA ARG A 174 7.31 -7.89 -0.98
C ARG A 174 6.25 -7.76 -2.07
N MET A 175 5.09 -8.38 -1.89
CA MET A 175 4.00 -8.31 -2.85
C MET A 175 2.67 -8.63 -2.20
N ASP A 176 1.59 -7.95 -2.59
CA ASP A 176 0.25 -8.39 -2.21
C ASP A 176 -0.25 -9.51 -3.12
N VAL A 177 -0.99 -10.44 -2.54
CA VAL A 177 -1.62 -11.53 -3.28
C VAL A 177 -2.69 -10.96 -4.22
N GLU A 178 -2.73 -11.45 -5.46
CA GLU A 178 -3.69 -11.01 -6.47
C GLU A 178 -5.14 -11.19 -5.97
N GLY A 179 -5.98 -10.19 -6.24
CA GLY A 179 -7.36 -10.16 -5.76
C GLY A 179 -7.54 -9.65 -4.33
N SER A 180 -6.46 -9.34 -3.59
CA SER A 180 -6.56 -8.79 -2.23
C SER A 180 -7.40 -7.51 -2.17
N ASP A 181 -8.36 -7.48 -1.24
CA ASP A 181 -9.15 -6.31 -0.94
C ASP A 181 -8.37 -5.36 -0.01
N LYS A 182 -8.03 -4.17 -0.52
CA LYS A 182 -7.22 -3.16 0.18
C LYS A 182 -7.89 -2.55 1.41
N ARG A 183 -9.16 -2.86 1.67
CA ARG A 183 -9.85 -2.49 2.92
C ARG A 183 -9.42 -3.38 4.09
N TYR A 184 -8.87 -4.56 3.80
CA TYR A 184 -8.39 -5.49 4.82
C TYR A 184 -6.89 -5.65 4.70
N SER A 185 -6.22 -5.78 5.85
CA SER A 185 -4.79 -5.96 5.94
C SER A 185 -4.46 -6.71 7.23
N PHE A 186 -3.20 -7.08 7.39
CA PHE A 186 -2.74 -7.74 8.61
C PHE A 186 -3.03 -6.88 9.84
N CYS A 187 -3.62 -7.51 10.85
CA CYS A 187 -3.79 -6.92 12.17
C CYS A 187 -3.45 -7.96 13.23
N LEU A 188 -2.58 -7.60 14.17
CA LEU A 188 -2.49 -8.31 15.45
C LEU A 188 -3.59 -7.73 16.35
N PRO A 189 -4.65 -8.49 16.66
CA PRO A 189 -5.73 -7.98 17.48
C PRO A 189 -5.30 -7.84 18.94
N ALA A 190 -5.85 -6.84 19.62
CA ALA A 190 -5.80 -6.77 21.07
C ALA A 190 -6.33 -8.06 21.70
N SER A 191 -5.95 -8.34 22.95
CA SER A 191 -6.48 -9.47 23.71
C SER A 191 -7.98 -9.31 23.99
N ARG A 192 -8.44 -8.06 24.05
CA ARG A 192 -9.84 -7.70 24.29
C ARG A 192 -10.48 -7.13 23.02
N PRO A 193 -11.65 -7.63 22.57
CA PRO A 193 -12.35 -7.08 21.41
C PRO A 193 -12.80 -5.63 21.57
N ASP A 194 -13.07 -5.18 22.80
CA ASP A 194 -13.53 -3.82 23.13
C ASP A 194 -12.36 -2.84 23.39
N CYS A 195 -11.13 -3.21 23.01
CA CYS A 195 -9.95 -2.38 23.24
C CYS A 195 -10.08 -1.02 22.52
N PRO A 196 -9.89 0.10 23.22
CA PRO A 196 -10.07 1.42 22.62
C PRO A 196 -8.85 1.91 21.81
N ARG A 197 -7.74 1.18 21.84
CA ARG A 197 -6.44 1.60 21.30
C ARG A 197 -6.07 0.85 20.03
N LEU A 198 -5.63 1.61 19.04
CA LEU A 198 -5.10 1.13 17.77
C LEU A 198 -3.75 1.78 17.49
N ALA A 199 -2.73 0.97 17.26
CA ALA A 199 -1.47 1.39 16.65
C ALA A 199 -1.49 1.02 15.16
N VAL A 200 -1.09 1.96 14.30
CA VAL A 200 -1.14 1.82 12.85
C VAL A 200 0.27 1.91 12.28
N ALA A 201 0.72 0.86 11.58
CA ALA A 201 2.07 0.78 11.02
C ALA A 201 2.06 0.59 9.50
N GLU A 202 3.15 0.92 8.82
CA GLU A 202 3.25 0.75 7.36
C GLU A 202 3.32 -0.71 6.91
N SER A 203 3.90 -1.57 7.74
CA SER A 203 4.13 -2.98 7.43
C SER A 203 3.72 -3.93 8.56
N PRO A 204 3.45 -5.21 8.26
CA PRO A 204 3.16 -6.21 9.30
C PRO A 204 4.33 -6.41 10.27
N ILE A 205 5.57 -6.28 9.79
CA ILE A 205 6.76 -6.45 10.64
C ILE A 205 6.88 -5.26 11.60
N ASP A 206 6.55 -4.04 11.18
CA ASP A 206 6.54 -2.87 12.07
C ASP A 206 5.41 -2.95 13.11
N ALA A 207 4.23 -3.43 12.71
CA ALA A 207 3.13 -3.69 13.64
C ALA A 207 3.54 -4.67 14.76
N LEU A 208 4.23 -5.75 14.40
CA LEU A 208 4.77 -6.71 15.37
C LEU A 208 5.97 -6.14 16.16
N SER A 209 6.75 -5.26 15.56
CA SER A 209 7.89 -4.62 16.21
C SER A 209 7.42 -3.67 17.32
N LEU A 210 6.34 -2.91 17.07
CA LEU A 210 5.67 -2.08 18.07
C LEU A 210 5.19 -2.89 19.27
N ALA A 211 4.44 -3.97 19.02
CA ALA A 211 3.96 -4.85 20.08
C ALA A 211 5.12 -5.44 20.90
N THR A 212 6.20 -5.85 20.22
CA THR A 212 7.42 -6.35 20.89
C THR A 212 8.07 -5.27 21.76
N LEU A 213 8.20 -4.03 21.26
CA LEU A 213 8.77 -2.91 22.02
C LEU A 213 7.93 -2.57 23.27
N VAL A 214 6.60 -2.65 23.19
CA VAL A 214 5.72 -2.49 24.35
C VAL A 214 6.04 -3.55 25.41
N LYS A 215 6.16 -4.82 25.00
CA LYS A 215 6.54 -5.92 25.91
C LYS A 215 7.90 -5.69 26.56
N LEU A 216 8.91 -5.32 25.77
CA LEU A 216 10.27 -5.05 26.28
C LEU A 216 10.32 -3.86 27.24
N SER A 217 9.39 -2.93 27.12
CA SER A 217 9.24 -1.79 28.04
C SER A 217 8.43 -2.13 29.31
N GLY A 218 8.05 -3.40 29.50
CA GLY A 218 7.27 -3.88 30.64
C GLY A 218 5.75 -3.68 30.53
N GLY A 219 5.25 -3.31 29.34
CA GLY A 219 3.82 -3.17 29.07
C GLY A 219 3.16 -4.47 28.59
N GLU A 220 1.83 -4.47 28.54
CA GLU A 220 1.03 -5.57 27.97
C GLU A 220 0.93 -5.40 26.43
N PRO A 221 1.62 -6.22 25.62
CA PRO A 221 1.76 -6.01 24.18
C PRO A 221 0.48 -6.20 23.39
N ARG A 222 -0.57 -6.78 23.97
CA ARG A 222 -1.89 -6.91 23.32
C ARG A 222 -2.96 -6.07 24.02
N ASP A 223 -2.55 -5.02 24.73
CA ASP A 223 -3.44 -3.94 25.19
C ASP A 223 -3.68 -2.88 24.08
N SER A 224 -3.45 -3.22 22.82
CA SER A 224 -3.78 -2.43 21.63
C SER A 224 -3.98 -3.36 20.44
N HIS A 225 -4.76 -2.92 19.45
CA HIS A 225 -4.71 -3.51 18.12
C HIS A 225 -3.50 -2.96 17.37
N TYR A 226 -2.85 -3.77 16.53
CA TYR A 226 -1.76 -3.32 15.67
C TYR A 226 -2.11 -3.61 14.22
N LEU A 227 -2.51 -2.58 13.49
CA LEU A 227 -2.92 -2.68 12.08
C LEU A 227 -1.75 -2.30 11.17
N SER A 228 -1.49 -3.14 10.16
CA SER A 228 -0.62 -2.75 9.05
C SER A 228 -1.44 -2.14 7.92
N LEU A 229 -0.94 -1.06 7.31
CA LEU A 229 -1.57 -0.44 6.13
C LEU A 229 -1.15 -1.07 4.80
N GLY A 230 -0.01 -1.79 4.77
CA GLY A 230 0.58 -2.27 3.51
C GLY A 230 1.13 -1.14 2.64
N GLY A 231 1.69 -0.09 3.26
CA GLY A 231 2.09 1.17 2.65
C GLY A 231 1.51 2.35 3.45
N THR A 232 1.22 3.47 2.81
CA THR A 232 0.73 4.69 3.48
C THR A 232 -0.73 5.03 3.15
N GLY A 233 -1.51 4.12 2.57
CA GLY A 233 -2.91 4.36 2.12
C GLY A 233 -3.97 4.28 3.24
N PRO A 234 -5.13 4.95 3.11
CA PRO A 234 -6.11 5.08 4.21
C PRO A 234 -7.08 3.90 4.33
N ARG A 235 -7.25 3.11 3.27
CA ARG A 235 -8.39 2.19 3.14
C ARG A 235 -8.51 1.18 4.27
N ALA A 236 -7.38 0.58 4.67
CA ALA A 236 -7.36 -0.36 5.77
C ALA A 236 -7.70 0.29 7.11
N LEU A 237 -7.19 1.51 7.37
CA LEU A 237 -7.48 2.26 8.59
C LEU A 237 -8.96 2.62 8.69
N MET A 238 -9.52 3.20 7.62
CA MET A 238 -10.93 3.63 7.62
C MET A 238 -11.86 2.43 7.82
N GLN A 239 -11.65 1.35 7.05
CA GLN A 239 -12.42 0.12 7.23
C GLN A 239 -12.31 -0.42 8.66
N PHE A 240 -11.09 -0.50 9.20
CA PHE A 240 -10.86 -1.00 10.55
C PHE A 240 -11.60 -0.17 11.59
N LEU A 241 -11.57 1.16 11.48
CA LEU A 241 -12.24 2.06 12.42
C LEU A 241 -13.76 1.89 12.39
N HIS A 242 -14.39 1.73 11.22
CA HIS A 242 -15.83 1.46 11.15
C HIS A 242 -16.20 0.06 11.68
N ASP A 243 -15.34 -0.93 11.44
CA ASP A 243 -15.53 -2.29 11.94
C ASP A 243 -15.36 -2.39 13.48
N HIS A 244 -14.60 -1.46 14.08
CA HIS A 244 -14.28 -1.43 15.51
C HIS A 244 -14.73 -0.12 16.18
N PRO A 245 -16.04 0.02 16.49
CA PRO A 245 -16.59 1.24 17.09
C PRO A 245 -15.99 1.57 18.48
N CYS A 246 -15.44 0.59 19.20
CA CYS A 246 -14.79 0.80 20.50
C CYS A 246 -13.47 1.59 20.40
N VAL A 247 -12.82 1.60 19.23
CA VAL A 247 -11.54 2.28 19.04
C VAL A 247 -11.75 3.79 19.07
N THR A 248 -11.14 4.46 20.03
CA THR A 248 -11.23 5.91 20.23
C THR A 248 -9.87 6.59 20.27
N GLN A 249 -8.78 5.81 20.26
CA GLN A 249 -7.41 6.28 20.32
C GLN A 249 -6.58 5.61 19.23
N VAL A 250 -5.99 6.42 18.35
CA VAL A 250 -5.19 5.96 17.21
C VAL A 250 -3.78 6.53 17.33
N SER A 251 -2.77 5.66 17.37
CA SER A 251 -1.36 6.03 17.24
C SER A 251 -0.89 5.73 15.81
N LEU A 252 -0.44 6.76 15.08
CA LEU A 252 0.03 6.65 13.71
C LEU A 252 1.55 6.46 13.71
N CYS A 253 1.98 5.21 13.58
CA CYS A 253 3.34 4.72 13.71
C CYS A 253 3.96 4.41 12.34
N LEU A 254 3.90 5.38 11.42
CA LEU A 254 4.49 5.23 10.07
C LEU A 254 6.00 5.50 10.06
N ASP A 255 6.65 5.25 8.93
CA ASP A 255 8.09 5.42 8.78
C ASP A 255 8.51 6.88 9.06
N ASN A 256 9.67 7.05 9.67
CA ASN A 256 10.31 8.34 9.88
C ASN A 256 11.03 8.82 8.60
N ASP A 257 10.28 8.86 7.49
CA ASP A 257 10.70 9.44 6.24
C ASP A 257 9.63 10.38 5.68
N LYS A 258 9.93 11.05 4.56
CA LYS A 258 8.99 12.00 3.96
C LYS A 258 7.63 11.38 3.64
N ALA A 259 7.60 10.15 3.11
CA ALA A 259 6.35 9.51 2.70
C ALA A 259 5.52 9.06 3.91
N GLY A 260 6.17 8.57 4.96
CA GLY A 260 5.52 8.21 6.21
C GLY A 260 4.94 9.44 6.93
N LEU A 261 5.68 10.54 7.01
CA LEU A 261 5.20 11.80 7.62
C LEU A 261 4.02 12.41 6.84
N GLU A 262 4.10 12.50 5.51
CA GLU A 262 2.98 12.91 4.66
C GLU A 262 1.78 11.95 4.81
N GLY A 263 2.06 10.65 4.99
CA GLY A 263 1.05 9.63 5.28
C GLY A 263 0.32 9.89 6.59
N ILE A 264 1.03 10.24 7.67
CA ILE A 264 0.44 10.57 8.98
C ILE A 264 -0.50 11.76 8.88
N GLU A 265 -0.07 12.85 8.22
CA GLU A 265 -0.90 14.04 8.01
C GLU A 265 -2.17 13.69 7.24
N ARG A 266 -2.01 12.96 6.14
CA ARG A 266 -3.13 12.53 5.29
C ARG A 266 -4.12 11.64 6.05
N LEU A 267 -3.65 10.65 6.81
CA LEU A 267 -4.52 9.77 7.60
C LEU A 267 -5.26 10.52 8.70
N THR A 268 -4.60 11.50 9.33
CA THR A 268 -5.23 12.37 10.33
C THR A 268 -6.40 13.15 9.70
N GLN A 269 -6.18 13.73 8.52
CA GLN A 269 -7.24 14.44 7.78
C GLN A 269 -8.39 13.52 7.38
N GLU A 270 -8.11 12.29 6.93
CA GLU A 270 -9.16 11.33 6.55
C GLU A 270 -10.06 10.96 7.74
N ILE A 271 -9.49 10.76 8.94
CA ILE A 271 -10.27 10.52 10.16
C ILE A 271 -11.10 11.77 10.52
N GLN A 272 -10.53 12.97 10.41
CA GLN A 272 -11.21 14.23 10.77
C GLN A 272 -12.31 14.62 9.78
N ASN A 273 -12.18 14.27 8.51
CA ASN A 273 -13.17 14.57 7.47
C ASN A 273 -14.34 13.59 7.47
N ASP A 274 -14.19 12.42 8.10
CA ASP A 274 -15.29 11.49 8.29
C ASP A 274 -16.19 11.93 9.47
N ALA A 275 -17.48 12.14 9.20
CA ALA A 275 -18.42 12.68 10.17
C ALA A 275 -18.64 11.75 11.39
N GLU A 276 -18.57 10.43 11.20
CA GLU A 276 -18.71 9.47 12.30
C GLU A 276 -17.41 9.40 13.10
N LEU A 277 -16.27 9.26 12.41
CA LEU A 277 -14.99 9.05 13.07
C LEU A 277 -14.51 10.30 13.80
N SER A 278 -14.73 11.50 13.24
CA SER A 278 -14.32 12.76 13.86
C SER A 278 -14.98 13.02 15.22
N GLY A 279 -16.23 12.58 15.42
CA GLY A 279 -16.91 12.68 16.72
C GLY A 279 -16.51 11.59 17.72
N ARG A 280 -16.06 10.42 17.23
CA ARG A 280 -15.79 9.23 18.04
C ARG A 280 -14.33 9.05 18.42
N VAL A 281 -13.41 9.26 17.48
CA VAL A 281 -11.96 9.13 17.67
C VAL A 281 -11.45 10.36 18.40
N LYS A 282 -11.20 10.22 19.70
CA LYS A 282 -10.83 11.31 20.60
C LYS A 282 -9.36 11.70 20.52
N LEU A 283 -8.51 10.75 20.11
CA LEU A 283 -7.06 10.95 20.03
C LEU A 283 -6.52 10.34 18.74
N VAL A 284 -5.84 11.17 17.95
CA VAL A 284 -4.97 10.74 16.84
C VAL A 284 -3.57 11.28 17.13
N TYR A 285 -2.62 10.39 17.38
CA TYR A 285 -1.27 10.76 17.81
C TYR A 285 -0.21 10.35 16.79
N PRO A 286 0.47 11.31 16.13
CA PRO A 286 1.67 11.07 15.32
C PRO A 286 2.78 10.44 16.17
N ASN A 287 3.25 9.25 15.80
CA ASN A 287 4.23 8.51 16.58
C ASN A 287 5.23 7.75 15.70
N PRO A 288 6.02 8.43 14.85
CA PRO A 288 7.10 7.79 14.09
C PRO A 288 8.17 7.21 15.04
N PRO A 289 9.00 6.25 14.58
CA PRO A 289 10.04 5.66 15.41
C PRO A 289 11.04 6.72 15.91
N LYS A 290 11.43 6.62 17.17
CA LYS A 290 12.35 7.58 17.83
C LYS A 290 13.78 7.52 17.30
N GLN A 291 14.17 6.38 16.73
CA GLN A 291 15.48 6.13 16.15
C GLN A 291 15.32 5.18 14.97
N GLY A 292 16.10 5.40 13.91
CA GLY A 292 15.98 4.64 12.66
C GLY A 292 14.82 5.12 11.80
N LYS A 293 14.69 4.48 10.63
CA LYS A 293 13.66 4.80 9.66
C LYS A 293 12.32 4.14 10.00
N GLU A 294 12.33 2.84 10.26
CA GLU A 294 11.14 2.02 10.51
C GLU A 294 11.20 1.40 11.93
N TYR A 295 10.05 0.96 12.46
CA TYR A 295 9.98 0.41 13.82
C TYR A 295 10.78 -0.88 13.98
N ASN A 296 10.95 -1.68 12.91
CA ASN A 296 11.80 -2.85 12.97
C ASN A 296 13.29 -2.52 13.14
N GLU A 297 13.78 -1.45 12.51
CA GLU A 297 15.14 -0.97 12.72
C GLU A 297 15.33 -0.52 14.18
N PHE A 298 14.35 0.21 14.72
CA PHE A 298 14.36 0.65 16.11
C PHE A 298 14.42 -0.55 17.09
N LEU A 299 13.57 -1.55 16.88
CA LEU A 299 13.57 -2.78 17.67
C LEU A 299 14.92 -3.52 17.59
N CYS A 300 15.45 -3.69 16.38
CA CYS A 300 16.73 -4.37 16.19
C CYS A 300 17.88 -3.65 16.91
N ALA A 301 17.89 -2.31 16.90
CA ALA A 301 18.86 -1.52 17.64
C ALA A 301 18.72 -1.73 19.17
N HIS A 302 17.49 -1.71 19.68
CA HIS A 302 17.20 -1.93 21.09
C HIS A 302 17.66 -3.32 21.57
N VAL A 303 17.29 -4.39 20.84
CA VAL A 303 17.68 -5.77 21.18
C VAL A 303 19.21 -5.95 21.15
N LYS A 304 19.91 -5.33 20.19
CA LYS A 304 21.38 -5.38 20.13
C LYS A 304 22.02 -4.68 21.33
N ALA A 305 21.49 -3.53 21.75
CA ALA A 305 21.98 -2.80 22.92
C ALA A 305 21.83 -3.64 24.19
N THR A 306 20.63 -4.19 24.44
CA THR A 306 20.35 -5.03 25.62
C THR A 306 21.26 -6.27 25.68
N ARG A 307 21.47 -6.96 24.55
CA ARG A 307 22.38 -8.12 24.47
C ARG A 307 23.84 -7.74 24.76
N THR A 308 24.26 -6.55 24.35
CA THR A 308 25.63 -6.07 24.59
C THR A 308 25.85 -5.74 26.05
N GLU A 309 24.91 -5.03 26.67
CA GLU A 309 24.94 -4.72 28.10
C GLU A 309 24.95 -5.99 28.97
N GLN A 310 24.13 -6.99 28.61
CA GLN A 310 24.08 -8.26 29.33
C GLN A 310 25.41 -9.02 29.24
N ARG A 311 26.01 -9.10 28.04
CA ARG A 311 27.35 -9.71 27.86
C ARG A 311 28.44 -9.00 28.64
N GLN A 312 28.39 -7.67 28.73
CA GLN A 312 29.34 -6.89 29.53
C GLN A 312 29.18 -7.15 31.03
N ARG A 313 27.94 -7.30 31.51
CA ARG A 313 27.66 -7.66 32.92
C ARG A 313 28.10 -9.08 33.26
N ASP A 314 27.85 -10.03 32.36
CA ASP A 314 28.19 -11.44 32.56
C ASP A 314 29.70 -11.69 32.43
N GLY A 315 30.40 -10.93 31.58
CA GLY A 315 31.87 -10.99 31.46
C GLY A 315 32.64 -10.21 32.53
N ALA A 316 31.95 -9.40 33.34
CA ALA A 316 32.52 -8.67 34.48
C ALA A 316 32.30 -9.38 35.84
N ARG A 317 31.63 -10.55 35.84
CA ARG A 317 31.48 -11.45 36.99
C ARG A 317 32.45 -12.61 36.89
#